data_AF-A0A1I6ML39-F1
#
_entry.id   AF-A0A1I6ML39-F1
#
_cell.length_a   1.000
_cell.length_b   1.000
_cell.length_c   1.000
_cell.angle_alpha   90.00
_cell.angle_beta   90.00
_cell.angle_gamma   90.00
#
_symmetry.space_group_name_H-M   'P 1'
#
loop_
_entity.id
_entity.type
_entity.pdbx_description
1 polymer ?
#
loop_
_entity_poly.entity_id
_entity_poly.type
_entity_poly.pdbx_seq_one_letter_code
_entity_poly.pdbx_strand_id
1 'polypeptide(L)'
;MLDEELIAGKTVGDLGREAMWFVLHTMIALVLLAAVVATMYFMQLDQDSSGPKLIGLGLGALVPLIGGFFIAKIQGGSVAGYVWISGLLLFSVVCVWVLDLPTGPGLCEKCGAISKLTRTFFEINNGSGLMGGDGFLVGCLLPLSIIAYSMGAKLAFKTDND
;
A
#
# COMPACT_ATOMS: atom_id res chain seq x y z
N MET A 1 -22.80 12.29 -32.79
CA MET A 1 -21.49 12.93 -33.02
C MET A 1 -21.23 13.80 -31.79
N LEU A 2 -20.76 13.26 -30.65
CA LEU A 2 -19.34 12.93 -30.43
C LEU A 2 -19.02 12.00 -29.22
N ASP A 3 -19.99 11.35 -28.56
CA ASP A 3 -19.73 10.77 -27.22
C ASP A 3 -19.72 9.22 -27.14
N GLU A 4 -20.09 8.50 -28.19
CA GLU A 4 -20.43 7.06 -28.08
C GLU A 4 -19.27 6.06 -28.27
N GLU A 5 -18.07 6.52 -28.67
CA GLU A 5 -16.91 5.64 -28.91
C GLU A 5 -15.68 5.99 -28.06
N LEU A 6 -15.76 6.98 -27.17
CA LEU A 6 -14.57 7.51 -26.50
C LEU A 6 -14.14 6.62 -25.32
N ILE A 7 -13.24 5.69 -25.64
CA ILE A 7 -12.42 4.83 -24.78
C ILE A 7 -13.06 3.45 -24.54
N ALA A 8 -12.81 2.53 -25.49
CA ALA A 8 -13.04 1.09 -25.37
C ALA A 8 -14.49 0.60 -25.23
N GLY A 9 -15.46 1.34 -25.77
CA GLY A 9 -16.87 0.91 -25.84
C GLY A 9 -17.62 0.92 -24.51
N LYS A 10 -17.14 1.68 -23.52
CA LYS A 10 -17.76 1.83 -22.20
C LYS A 10 -18.45 3.18 -22.08
N THR A 11 -19.61 3.21 -21.45
CA THR A 11 -20.31 4.47 -21.16
C THR A 11 -19.62 5.23 -20.02
N VAL A 12 -19.82 6.55 -19.93
CA VAL A 12 -19.34 7.37 -18.80
C VAL A 12 -19.81 6.80 -17.45
N GLY A 13 -21.02 6.22 -17.40
CA GLY A 13 -21.55 5.55 -16.21
C GLY A 13 -20.76 4.30 -15.81
N ASP A 14 -20.32 3.51 -16.79
CA ASP A 14 -19.49 2.32 -16.53
C ASP A 14 -18.10 2.71 -16.01
N LEU A 15 -17.48 3.75 -16.59
CA LEU A 15 -16.21 4.30 -16.10
C LEU A 15 -16.35 4.81 -14.66
N GLY A 16 -17.43 5.55 -14.36
CA GLY A 16 -17.69 6.06 -13.01
C GLY A 16 -17.85 4.93 -12.00
N ARG A 17 -18.55 3.85 -12.37
CA ARG A 17 -18.69 2.65 -11.53
C ARG A 17 -17.35 1.96 -11.30
N GLU A 18 -16.53 1.80 -12.33
CA GLU A 18 -15.19 1.20 -12.20
C GLU A 18 -14.24 2.04 -11.35
N ALA A 19 -14.25 3.36 -11.50
CA ALA A 19 -13.48 4.27 -10.68
C ALA A 19 -13.92 4.19 -9.20
N MET A 20 -15.23 4.12 -8.94
CA MET A 20 -15.76 3.95 -7.58
C MET A 20 -15.29 2.62 -6.96
N TRP A 21 -15.34 1.52 -7.71
CA TRP A 21 -14.83 0.22 -7.24
C TRP A 21 -13.32 0.23 -7.00
N PHE A 22 -12.56 0.90 -7.86
CA PHE A 22 -11.13 1.08 -7.69
C PHE A 22 -10.79 1.79 -6.38
N VAL A 23 -11.50 2.90 -6.09
CA VAL A 23 -11.33 3.65 -4.85
C VAL A 23 -11.74 2.79 -3.64
N LEU A 24 -12.87 2.09 -3.73
CA LEU A 24 -13.35 1.23 -2.64
C LEU A 24 -12.35 0.12 -2.31
N HIS A 25 -11.81 -0.59 -3.30
CA HIS A 25 -10.80 -1.61 -3.07
C HIS A 25 -9.50 -1.05 -2.48
N THR A 26 -9.10 0.15 -2.90
CA THR A 26 -7.98 0.87 -2.27
C THR A 26 -8.27 1.17 -0.80
N MET A 27 -9.47 1.67 -0.48
CA MET A 27 -9.88 1.94 0.90
C MET A 27 -9.94 0.66 1.75
N ILE A 28 -10.44 -0.45 1.20
CA ILE A 28 -10.46 -1.74 1.89
C ILE A 28 -9.03 -2.19 2.23
N ALA A 29 -8.08 -2.10 1.29
CA ALA A 29 -6.69 -2.44 1.56
C ALA A 29 -6.10 -1.59 2.70
N LEU A 30 -6.41 -0.29 2.74
CA LEU A 30 -6.00 0.60 3.82
C LEU A 30 -6.65 0.25 5.16
N VAL A 31 -7.94 -0.10 5.18
CA VAL A 31 -8.64 -0.54 6.40
C VAL A 31 -8.05 -1.84 6.94
N LEU A 32 -7.73 -2.79 6.06
CA LEU A 32 -7.05 -4.03 6.45
C LEU A 32 -5.68 -3.77 7.07
N LEU A 33 -4.90 -2.86 6.48
CA LEU A 33 -3.63 -2.44 7.07
C LEU A 33 -3.83 -1.73 8.41
N ALA A 34 -4.79 -0.81 8.49
CA ALA A 34 -5.11 -0.09 9.73
C ALA A 34 -5.52 -1.06 10.85
N ALA A 35 -6.25 -2.12 10.52
CA ALA A 35 -6.59 -3.18 11.48
C ALA A 35 -5.35 -3.93 11.98
N VAL A 36 -4.38 -4.24 11.11
CA VAL A 36 -3.10 -4.84 11.49
C VAL A 36 -2.33 -3.92 12.44
N VAL A 37 -2.16 -2.65 12.06
CA VAL A 37 -1.44 -1.66 12.87
C VAL A 37 -2.13 -1.44 14.22
N ALA A 38 -3.45 -1.31 14.23
CA ALA A 38 -4.23 -1.19 15.46
C ALA A 38 -4.06 -2.42 16.36
N THR A 39 -4.07 -3.62 15.79
CA THR A 39 -3.84 -4.87 16.55
C THR A 39 -2.45 -4.89 17.17
N MET A 40 -1.41 -4.52 16.41
CA MET A 40 -0.04 -4.44 16.92
C MET A 40 0.11 -3.39 18.03
N TYR A 41 -0.59 -2.25 17.89
CA TYR A 41 -0.64 -1.21 18.91
C TYR A 41 -1.31 -1.70 20.21
N PHE A 42 -2.47 -2.36 20.11
CA PHE A 42 -3.16 -2.92 21.28
C PHE A 42 -2.37 -4.03 21.98
N MET A 43 -1.55 -4.77 21.22
CA MET A 43 -0.64 -5.78 21.76
C MET A 43 0.65 -5.19 22.37
N GLN A 44 0.80 -3.86 22.39
CA GLN A 44 1.98 -3.16 22.92
C GLN A 44 3.30 -3.68 22.34
N LEU A 45 3.29 -4.07 21.06
CA LEU A 45 4.51 -4.51 20.39
C LEU A 45 5.43 -3.30 20.17
N ASP A 46 6.65 -3.38 20.69
CA ASP A 46 7.69 -2.36 20.54
C ASP A 46 8.04 -2.16 19.06
N GLN A 47 7.47 -1.12 18.45
CA GLN A 47 7.60 -0.81 17.03
C GLN A 47 9.03 -0.40 16.64
N ASP A 48 9.90 -0.07 17.59
CA ASP A 48 11.29 0.30 17.32
C ASP A 48 12.19 -0.92 17.17
N SER A 49 11.80 -2.05 17.78
CA SER A 49 12.52 -3.30 17.69
C SER A 49 12.31 -4.04 16.36
N SER A 50 13.32 -4.79 15.92
CA SER A 50 13.32 -5.44 14.59
C SER A 50 12.31 -6.57 14.44
N GLY A 51 11.94 -7.24 15.55
CA GLY A 51 10.96 -8.33 15.56
C GLY A 51 9.56 -7.89 15.14
N PRO A 52 8.93 -6.93 15.85
CA PRO A 52 7.63 -6.35 15.52
C PRO A 52 7.57 -5.75 14.12
N LYS A 53 8.64 -5.12 13.61
CA LYS A 53 8.69 -4.63 12.22
C LYS A 53 8.56 -5.76 11.20
N LEU A 54 9.23 -6.89 11.41
CA LEU A 54 9.12 -8.07 10.55
C LEU A 54 7.73 -8.71 10.66
N ILE A 55 7.16 -8.77 11.86
CA ILE A 55 5.78 -9.25 12.06
C ILE A 55 4.80 -8.32 11.34
N GLY A 56 4.96 -7.00 11.45
CA GLY A 56 4.16 -6.01 10.76
C GLY A 56 4.28 -6.09 9.25
N LEU A 57 5.48 -6.38 8.71
CA LEU A 57 5.70 -6.64 7.29
C LEU A 57 4.94 -7.90 6.83
N GLY A 58 5.08 -8.99 7.58
CA GLY A 58 4.41 -10.25 7.30
C GLY A 58 2.89 -10.12 7.33
N LEU A 59 2.33 -9.58 8.42
CA LEU A 59 0.90 -9.38 8.58
C LEU A 59 0.35 -8.31 7.62
N GLY A 60 1.09 -7.22 7.41
CA GLY A 60 0.75 -6.14 6.50
C GLY A 60 0.75 -6.54 5.03
N ALA A 61 1.43 -7.63 4.65
CA ALA A 61 1.28 -8.25 3.34
C ALA A 61 0.19 -9.34 3.35
N LEU A 62 0.20 -10.23 4.34
CA LEU A 62 -0.62 -11.43 4.36
C LEU A 62 -2.12 -11.13 4.58
N VAL A 63 -2.46 -10.21 5.49
CA VAL A 63 -3.85 -9.85 5.77
C VAL A 63 -4.50 -9.16 4.57
N PRO A 64 -3.90 -8.14 3.94
CA PRO A 64 -4.44 -7.56 2.71
C PRO A 64 -4.50 -8.54 1.55
N LEU A 65 -3.51 -9.44 1.40
CA LEU A 65 -3.55 -10.50 0.38
C LEU A 65 -4.74 -11.43 0.55
N ILE A 66 -4.96 -11.93 1.76
CA ILE A 66 -6.12 -12.79 2.05
C ILE A 66 -7.43 -12.01 1.84
N GLY A 67 -7.50 -10.77 2.33
CA GLY A 67 -8.66 -9.91 2.15
C GLY A 67 -8.97 -9.65 0.67
N GLY A 68 -7.95 -9.35 -0.13
CA GLY A 68 -8.09 -9.15 -1.57
C GLY A 68 -8.59 -10.40 -2.29
N PHE A 69 -8.11 -11.59 -1.91
CA PHE A 69 -8.60 -12.86 -2.44
C PHE A 69 -10.09 -13.07 -2.15
N PHE A 70 -10.51 -12.95 -0.89
CA PHE A 70 -11.91 -13.18 -0.51
C PHE A 70 -12.86 -12.15 -1.09
N ILE A 71 -12.50 -10.86 -1.07
CA ILE A 71 -13.35 -9.80 -1.63
C ILE A 71 -13.49 -9.96 -3.14
N ALA A 72 -12.41 -10.31 -3.85
CA ALA A 72 -12.47 -10.57 -5.29
C ALA A 72 -13.36 -11.76 -5.64
N LYS A 73 -13.37 -12.83 -4.82
CA LYS A 73 -14.30 -13.96 -4.98
C LYS A 73 -15.77 -13.57 -4.82
N ILE A 74 -16.08 -12.60 -3.94
CA ILE A 74 -17.47 -12.20 -3.67
C ILE A 74 -17.98 -11.20 -4.72
N GLN A 75 -17.17 -10.22 -5.11
CA GLN A 75 -17.60 -9.10 -5.96
C GLN A 75 -17.32 -9.30 -7.46
N GLY A 76 -16.48 -10.26 -7.87
CA GLY A 76 -16.32 -10.66 -9.26
C GLY A 76 -15.77 -9.59 -10.24
N GLY A 77 -15.14 -8.52 -9.74
CA GLY A 77 -14.71 -7.38 -10.56
C GLY A 77 -13.21 -7.34 -10.85
N SER A 78 -12.80 -7.35 -12.13
CA SER A 78 -11.39 -7.31 -12.56
C SER A 78 -10.63 -6.06 -12.09
N VAL A 79 -11.34 -4.99 -11.72
CA VAL A 79 -10.80 -3.71 -11.22
C VAL A 79 -9.90 -3.91 -10.00
N ALA A 80 -10.22 -4.85 -9.11
CA ALA A 80 -9.45 -5.13 -7.90
C ALA A 80 -7.98 -5.51 -8.20
N GLY A 81 -7.72 -6.14 -9.37
CA GLY A 81 -6.39 -6.51 -9.80
C GLY A 81 -5.51 -5.34 -10.28
N TYR A 82 -6.07 -4.15 -10.47
CA TYR A 82 -5.34 -2.96 -10.94
C TYR A 82 -5.01 -1.96 -9.83
N VAL A 83 -5.51 -2.20 -8.62
CA VAL A 83 -5.37 -1.31 -7.46
C VAL A 83 -3.90 -1.10 -7.04
N TRP A 84 -2.97 -2.00 -7.41
CA TRP A 84 -1.53 -1.81 -7.20
C TRP A 84 -0.99 -0.48 -7.75
N ILE A 85 -1.59 0.05 -8.82
CA ILE A 85 -1.20 1.34 -9.41
C ILE A 85 -1.36 2.47 -8.38
N SER A 86 -2.46 2.45 -7.61
CA SER A 86 -2.68 3.43 -6.55
C SER A 86 -1.61 3.34 -5.46
N GLY A 87 -1.16 2.12 -5.13
CA GLY A 87 -0.10 1.89 -4.15
C GLY A 87 1.24 2.48 -4.60
N LEU A 88 1.59 2.33 -5.88
CA LEU A 88 2.81 2.94 -6.43
C LEU A 88 2.73 4.46 -6.52
N LEU A 89 1.56 5.01 -6.88
CA LEU A 89 1.36 6.46 -6.88
C LEU A 89 1.50 7.04 -5.47
N LEU A 90 0.87 6.41 -4.47
CA LEU A 90 1.00 6.80 -3.07
C LEU A 90 2.45 6.69 -2.60
N PHE A 91 3.14 5.60 -2.94
CA PHE A 91 4.56 5.44 -2.62
C PHE A 91 5.40 6.57 -3.23
N SER A 92 5.16 6.94 -4.48
CA SER A 92 5.86 8.03 -5.14
C SER A 92 5.67 9.37 -4.42
N VAL A 93 4.43 9.69 -4.02
CA VAL A 93 4.13 10.90 -3.24
C VAL A 93 4.85 10.89 -1.90
N VAL A 94 4.83 9.76 -1.18
CA VAL A 94 5.51 9.61 0.12
C VAL A 94 7.03 9.71 -0.03
N CYS A 95 7.62 9.16 -1.11
CA CYS A 95 9.03 9.32 -1.44
C CYS A 95 9.40 10.80 -1.59
N VAL A 96 8.64 11.56 -2.38
CA VAL A 96 8.89 13.00 -2.60
C VAL A 96 8.77 13.76 -1.29
N TRP A 97 7.75 13.46 -0.48
CA TRP A 97 7.57 14.08 0.83
C TRP A 97 8.76 13.84 1.76
N VAL A 98 9.26 12.60 1.82
CA VAL A 98 10.45 12.27 2.65
C VAL A 98 11.71 12.95 2.13
N LEU A 99 11.85 13.10 0.81
CA LEU A 99 12.98 13.85 0.25
C LEU A 99 12.95 15.33 0.68
N ASP A 100 11.77 15.92 0.75
CA ASP A 100 11.56 17.33 1.11
C ASP A 100 11.70 17.61 2.63
N LEU A 101 11.59 16.60 3.49
CA LEU A 101 11.74 16.80 4.94
C LEU A 101 13.14 17.33 5.31
N PRO A 102 13.22 18.38 6.15
CA PRO A 102 14.49 18.92 6.62
C PRO A 102 15.20 17.88 7.49
N THR A 103 16.42 17.54 7.12
CA THR A 103 17.31 16.67 7.90
C THR A 103 18.06 17.54 8.91
N GLY A 104 17.97 17.19 10.20
CA GLY A 104 18.75 17.83 11.26
C GLY A 104 20.03 17.08 11.62
N PRO A 105 20.91 17.65 12.45
CA PRO A 105 22.22 17.07 12.77
C PRO A 105 22.06 15.68 13.40
N GLY A 106 22.65 14.67 12.76
CA GLY A 106 22.52 13.24 13.13
C GLY A 106 21.50 12.45 12.31
N LEU A 107 20.61 13.12 11.54
CA LEU A 107 19.58 12.50 10.71
C LEU A 107 19.97 12.53 9.22
N CYS A 108 20.98 11.73 8.84
CA CYS A 108 21.37 11.52 7.43
C CYS A 108 21.58 12.81 6.59
N GLU A 109 22.05 13.92 7.17
CA GLU A 109 22.20 15.23 6.49
C GLU A 109 23.10 15.20 5.24
N LYS A 110 24.07 14.28 5.20
CA LYS A 110 24.99 14.11 4.05
C LYS A 110 24.63 12.93 3.15
N CYS A 111 23.48 12.30 3.39
CA CYS A 111 23.05 11.14 2.60
C CYS A 111 22.48 11.58 1.26
N GLY A 112 22.80 10.84 0.20
CA GLY A 112 22.12 11.00 -1.09
C GLY A 112 20.64 10.63 -1.02
N ALA A 113 19.86 11.07 -2.01
CA ALA A 113 18.41 10.84 -2.07
C ALA A 113 18.03 9.35 -1.91
N ILE A 114 18.74 8.45 -2.59
CA ILE A 114 18.49 7.00 -2.51
C ILE A 114 18.78 6.47 -1.11
N SER A 115 19.92 6.83 -0.51
CA SER A 115 20.27 6.39 0.85
C SER A 115 19.28 6.91 1.90
N LYS A 116 18.72 8.11 1.72
CA LYS A 116 17.68 8.68 2.58
C LYS A 116 16.39 7.85 2.51
N LEU A 117 15.94 7.49 1.30
CA LEU A 117 14.75 6.66 1.11
C LEU A 117 14.94 5.25 1.66
N THR A 118 16.08 4.61 1.35
CA THR A 118 16.37 3.25 1.84
C THR A 118 16.39 3.18 3.35
N ARG A 119 17.06 4.13 4.02
CA ARG A 119 17.09 4.18 5.49
C ARG A 119 15.75 4.54 6.12
N THR A 120 14.85 5.19 5.40
CA THR A 120 13.55 5.60 5.93
C THR A 120 12.50 4.49 5.76
N PHE A 121 12.52 3.78 4.62
CA PHE A 121 11.47 2.83 4.27
C PHE A 121 11.86 1.36 4.42
N PHE A 122 13.13 1.00 4.23
CA PHE A 122 13.54 -0.41 4.14
C PHE A 122 14.48 -0.85 5.26
N GLU A 123 15.05 0.09 6.01
CA GLU A 123 16.01 -0.23 7.06
C GLU A 123 15.33 -0.51 8.41
N ILE A 124 15.48 -1.75 8.88
CA ILE A 124 14.77 -2.27 10.06
C ILE A 124 15.50 -1.93 11.38
N ASN A 125 16.84 -1.93 11.36
CA ASN A 125 17.67 -1.82 12.57
C ASN A 125 18.19 -0.39 12.84
N ASN A 126 18.47 0.41 11.81
CA ASN A 126 19.07 1.75 11.93
C ASN A 126 18.35 2.79 11.06
N GLY A 127 17.05 2.96 11.35
CA GLY A 127 16.18 3.90 10.64
C GLY A 127 16.78 5.31 10.59
N SER A 128 16.39 6.07 9.57
CA SER A 128 16.90 7.44 9.37
C SER A 128 16.47 8.43 10.46
N GLY A 129 15.51 8.05 11.32
CA GLY A 129 14.87 8.92 12.32
C GLY A 129 13.92 9.96 11.72
N LEU A 130 13.76 10.00 10.40
CA LEU A 130 12.76 10.82 9.73
C LEU A 130 11.34 10.24 9.98
N MET A 131 10.34 11.13 9.94
CA MET A 131 8.95 10.79 10.26
C MET A 131 8.76 10.21 11.68
N GLY A 132 9.59 10.64 12.64
CA GLY A 132 9.48 10.18 14.04
C GLY A 132 9.83 8.70 14.25
N GLY A 133 10.44 8.02 13.26
CA GLY A 133 10.71 6.58 13.30
C GLY A 133 9.70 5.73 12.53
N ASP A 134 8.55 6.31 12.15
CA ASP A 134 7.44 5.60 11.49
C ASP A 134 7.56 5.48 9.97
N GLY A 135 8.70 5.88 9.40
CA GLY A 135 8.95 5.83 7.96
C GLY A 135 8.72 4.43 7.37
N PHE A 136 9.02 3.37 8.12
CA PHE A 136 8.75 1.99 7.73
C PHE A 136 7.24 1.71 7.60
N LEU A 137 6.42 2.18 8.54
CA LEU A 137 4.97 1.97 8.51
C LEU A 137 4.35 2.71 7.31
N VAL A 138 4.69 3.99 7.14
CA VAL A 138 4.06 4.85 6.13
C VAL A 138 4.60 4.56 4.73
N GLY A 139 5.91 4.37 4.59
CA GLY A 139 6.56 4.22 3.29
C GLY A 139 6.71 2.79 2.80
N CYS A 140 6.71 1.78 3.69
CA CYS A 140 6.79 0.38 3.28
C CYS A 140 5.45 -0.34 3.41
N LEU A 141 4.83 -0.32 4.60
CA LEU A 141 3.62 -1.13 4.82
C LEU A 141 2.41 -0.64 4.02
N LEU A 142 2.26 0.68 3.85
CA LEU A 142 1.14 1.26 3.10
C LEU A 142 1.13 0.84 1.63
N PRO A 143 2.18 1.04 0.82
CA PRO A 143 2.18 0.55 -0.55
C PRO A 143 2.19 -0.98 -0.62
N LEU A 144 2.87 -1.65 0.32
CA LEU A 144 2.89 -3.12 0.38
C LEU A 144 1.49 -3.71 0.56
N SER A 145 0.66 -3.16 1.44
CA SER A 145 -0.69 -3.65 1.70
C SER A 145 -1.58 -3.56 0.46
N ILE A 146 -1.49 -2.44 -0.27
CA ILE A 146 -2.25 -2.20 -1.51
C ILE A 146 -1.80 -3.17 -2.61
N ILE A 147 -0.49 -3.36 -2.77
CA ILE A 147 0.06 -4.32 -3.73
C ILE A 147 -0.36 -5.75 -3.37
N ALA A 148 -0.21 -6.14 -2.11
CA ALA A 148 -0.56 -7.47 -1.63
C ALA A 148 -2.06 -7.76 -1.80
N TYR A 149 -2.93 -6.78 -1.51
CA TYR A 149 -4.36 -6.87 -1.80
C TYR A 149 -4.64 -7.16 -3.28
N SER A 150 -4.00 -6.42 -4.18
CA SER A 150 -4.18 -6.63 -5.63
C SER A 150 -3.69 -8.01 -6.09
N MET A 151 -2.62 -8.53 -5.48
CA MET A 151 -2.11 -9.87 -5.76
C MET A 151 -3.11 -10.93 -5.33
N GLY A 152 -3.68 -10.79 -4.12
CA GLY A 152 -4.75 -11.65 -3.63
C GLY A 152 -5.96 -11.67 -4.57
N ALA A 153 -6.39 -10.49 -5.02
CA ALA A 153 -7.49 -10.37 -5.96
C ALA A 153 -7.20 -11.07 -7.30
N LYS A 154 -5.97 -10.93 -7.84
CA LYS A 154 -5.57 -11.64 -9.07
C LYS A 154 -5.54 -13.16 -8.91
N LEU A 155 -5.10 -13.66 -7.75
CA LEU A 155 -5.10 -15.09 -7.47
C LEU A 155 -6.52 -15.65 -7.47
N ALA A 156 -7.49 -14.92 -6.92
CA ALA A 156 -8.89 -15.32 -6.92
C ALA A 156 -9.45 -15.50 -8.34
N PHE A 157 -9.19 -14.54 -9.24
CA PHE A 157 -9.66 -14.61 -10.62
C PHE A 157 -8.98 -15.71 -11.42
N LYS A 158 -7.70 -16.02 -11.15
CA LYS A 158 -7.03 -17.13 -11.81
C LYS A 158 -7.72 -18.46 -11.50
N THR A 159 -8.09 -18.69 -10.24
CA THR A 159 -8.78 -19.92 -9.82
C THR A 159 -10.19 -20.08 -10.40
N ASP A 160 -10.87 -19.01 -10.81
CA ASP A 160 -12.20 -19.12 -11.44
C ASP A 160 -12.15 -19.39 -12.95
N ASN A 161 -10.98 -19.22 -13.58
CA ASN A 161 -10.80 -19.43 -15.02
C ASN A 161 -10.13 -20.79 -15.36
N ASP A 162 -9.71 -21.54 -14.34
CA ASP A 162 -9.15 -22.89 -14.43
C ASP A 162 -10.21 -23.94 -14.04
#